data_AF-A0A2U8TZX1-F1
#
_entry.id   AF-A0A2U8TZX1-F1
#
_cell.length_a   1.000
_cell.length_b   1.000
_cell.length_c   1.000
_cell.angle_alpha   90.00
_cell.angle_beta   90.00
_cell.angle_gamma   90.00
#
_symmetry.space_group_name_H-M   'P 1'
#
loop_
_entity.id
_entity.type
_entity.pdbx_description
1 polymer ?
#
loop_
_entity_poly.entity_id
_entity_poly.type
_entity_poly.pdbx_seq_one_letter_code
_entity_poly.pdbx_strand_id
1 'polypeptide(L)' 'MKTAMLKTALIDLANKELREHPCYLEGMQIEDARMDKHLLVMSSNAVLMPGVDLNALNDFTIAFCNKYTLIG' A
#
# COMPACT_ATOMS: atom_id res chain seq x y z
N MET A 1 -9.01 -7.54 13.84
CA MET A 1 -7.64 -7.51 14.40
C MET A 1 -6.69 -7.45 13.22
N LYS A 2 -5.67 -6.57 13.23
CA LYS A 2 -4.73 -6.43 12.11
C LYS A 2 -3.59 -7.45 12.22
N THR A 3 -3.09 -7.92 11.09
CA THR A 3 -1.91 -8.78 11.01
C THR A 3 -0.65 -7.91 11.01
N ALA A 4 0.19 -8.05 12.03
CA ALA A 4 1.47 -7.35 12.09
C ALA A 4 2.51 -8.08 11.23
N MET A 5 3.24 -7.33 10.41
CA MET A 5 4.27 -7.86 9.51
C MET A 5 5.55 -7.03 9.57
N LEU A 6 6.68 -7.66 9.20
CA LEU A 6 7.92 -6.93 8.96
C LEU A 6 7.76 -6.00 7.75
N LYS A 7 8.45 -4.86 7.79
CA LYS A 7 8.38 -3.82 6.75
C LYS A 7 8.54 -4.36 5.34
N THR A 8 9.59 -5.14 5.09
CA THR A 8 9.88 -5.72 3.77
C THR A 8 8.75 -6.64 3.30
N ALA A 9 8.33 -7.58 4.16
CA ALA A 9 7.24 -8.51 3.84
C ALA A 9 5.90 -7.80 3.59
N LEU A 10 5.62 -6.71 4.32
CA LEU A 10 4.43 -5.90 4.11
C LEU A 10 4.46 -5.17 2.77
N ILE A 11 5.61 -4.58 2.40
CA ILE A 11 5.80 -3.90 1.11
C ILE A 11 5.69 -4.90 -0.05
N ASP A 12 6.30 -6.09 0.07
CA ASP A 12 6.21 -7.13 -0.96
C ASP A 12 4.77 -7.60 -1.17
N LEU A 13 4.02 -7.79 -0.08
CA LEU A 13 2.61 -8.15 -0.13
C LEU A 13 1.76 -7.01 -0.73
N ALA A 14 1.99 -5.77 -0.29
CA ALA A 14 1.27 -4.60 -0.83
C ALA A 14 1.47 -4.46 -2.34
N ASN A 15 2.70 -4.65 -2.82
CA ASN A 15 2.99 -4.61 -4.25
C ASN A 15 2.38 -5.78 -5.01
N LYS A 16 2.33 -6.98 -4.41
CA LYS A 16 1.66 -8.13 -5.00
C LYS A 16 0.16 -7.87 -5.17
N GLU A 17 -0.52 -7.45 -4.10
CA GLU A 17 -1.96 -7.14 -4.13
C GLU A 17 -2.26 -5.95 -5.05
N LEU A 18 -1.40 -4.93 -5.06
CA LEU A 18 -1.57 -3.76 -5.94
C LEU A 18 -1.57 -4.19 -7.41
N ARG A 19 -0.64 -5.06 -7.84
CA ARG A 19 -0.58 -5.57 -9.24
C ARG A 19 -1.80 -6.37 -9.66
N GLU A 20 -2.49 -6.99 -8.70
CA GLU A 20 -3.73 -7.73 -8.93
C GLU A 20 -4.98 -6.82 -8.87
N HIS A 21 -4.82 -5.57 -8.41
CA HIS A 21 -5.92 -4.63 -8.23
C HIS A 21 -6.26 -3.91 -9.55
N PRO A 22 -7.55 -3.64 -9.85
CA PRO A 22 -7.95 -2.95 -11.09
C PRO A 22 -7.38 -1.55 -11.29
N CYS A 23 -6.89 -0.89 -10.22
CA CYS A 23 -6.29 0.44 -10.30
C CYS A 23 -4.80 0.42 -10.71
N TYR A 24 -4.21 -0.77 -10.87
CA TYR A 24 -2.82 -0.93 -11.22
C TYR A 24 -2.52 -0.35 -12.60
N LEU A 25 -1.47 0.47 -12.67
CA LEU A 25 -0.79 0.83 -13.90
C LEU A 25 0.62 0.24 -13.89
N GLU A 26 1.11 -0.15 -15.07
CA GLU A 26 2.45 -0.70 -15.22
C GLU A 26 3.51 0.25 -14.64
N GLY A 27 4.31 -0.24 -13.70
CA GLY A 27 5.34 0.54 -13.00
C GLY A 27 4.92 1.13 -11.64
N MET A 28 3.64 1.00 -11.26
CA MET A 28 3.21 1.35 -9.91
C MET A 28 3.89 0.47 -8.86
N GLN A 29 4.40 1.10 -7.81
CA GLN A 29 5.10 0.43 -6.73
C GLN A 29 4.90 1.16 -5.39
N ILE A 30 4.66 0.40 -4.34
CA ILE A 30 4.82 0.83 -2.96
C ILE A 30 6.31 0.74 -2.62
N GLU A 31 6.91 1.87 -2.24
CA GLU A 31 8.36 2.01 -2.03
C GLU A 31 8.72 2.00 -0.55
N ASP A 32 7.80 2.48 0.30
CA ASP A 32 8.05 2.60 1.73
C ASP A 32 6.77 2.34 2.54
N ALA A 33 6.97 1.90 3.77
CA ALA A 33 5.94 1.73 4.78
C ALA A 33 6.50 2.13 6.15
N ARG A 34 5.73 2.93 6.89
CA ARG A 34 6.07 3.33 8.25
C ARG A 34 4.82 3.44 9.13
N MET A 35 5.01 3.32 10.43
CA MET A 35 3.98 3.72 11.40
C MET A 35 4.15 5.21 11.71
N ASP A 36 3.11 6.00 11.49
CA ASP A 36 2.99 7.35 12.03
C ASP A 36 1.96 7.33 13.16
N LYS A 37 2.46 7.38 14.40
CA LYS A 37 1.68 7.15 15.63
C LYS A 37 0.97 5.79 15.61
N HIS A 38 -0.30 5.77 15.22
CA HIS A 38 -1.14 4.58 15.16
C HIS A 38 -1.60 4.23 13.74
N LEU A 39 -1.08 4.95 12.74
CA LEU A 39 -1.46 4.81 11.34
C LEU A 39 -0.33 4.16 10.55
N LEU A 40 -0.67 3.16 9.77
CA LEU A 40 0.21 2.66 8.73
C LEU A 40 0.17 3.65 7.56
N VAL A 41 1.33 4.21 7.23
CA VAL A 41 1.51 5.13 6.10
C VAL A 41 2.37 4.41 5.07
N MET A 42 1.88 4.37 3.83
CA MET A 42 2.60 3.82 2.69
C MET A 42 2.95 4.93 1.70
N SER A 43 4.16 4.88 1.14
CA SER A 43 4.59 5.79 0.09
C SER A 43 4.67 5.04 -1.24
N SER A 44 4.25 5.68 -2.32
CA SER A 44 4.21 5.08 -3.65
C SER A 44 4.52 6.10 -4.72
N ASN A 45 5.18 5.65 -5.78
CA ASN A 45 5.35 6.43 -7.01
C ASN A 45 4.03 6.64 -7.78
N ALA A 46 2.97 5.87 -7.47
CA ALA A 46 1.70 5.84 -8.18
C ALA A 46 1.01 7.21 -8.22
N VAL A 47 1.15 8.03 -7.16
CA VAL A 47 0.53 9.36 -7.08
C VAL A 47 1.08 10.36 -8.12
N LEU A 48 2.23 10.07 -8.72
CA LEU A 48 2.85 10.90 -9.75
C LEU A 48 2.57 10.38 -11.16
N MET A 49 1.93 9.22 -11.31
CA MET A 49 1.74 8.57 -12.59
C MET A 49 0.53 9.18 -13.34
N PRO A 50 0.68 9.53 -14.63
CA PRO A 50 -0.45 9.96 -15.46
C PRO A 50 -1.51 8.86 -15.55
N GLY A 51 -2.78 9.24 -15.37
CA GLY A 51 -3.91 8.31 -15.47
C GLY A 51 -4.19 7.48 -14.23
N VAL A 52 -3.45 7.67 -13.13
CA VAL A 52 -3.80 7.04 -11.85
C VAL A 52 -5.18 7.51 -11.38
N ASP A 53 -6.02 6.55 -11.01
CA ASP A 53 -7.23 6.85 -10.25
C ASP A 53 -6.88 6.91 -8.77
N LEU A 54 -6.75 8.13 -8.24
CA LEU A 54 -6.41 8.37 -6.84
C LEU A 54 -7.48 7.84 -5.87
N ASN A 55 -8.75 7.78 -6.29
CA ASN A 55 -9.81 7.22 -5.44
C ASN A 55 -9.64 5.70 -5.33
N ALA A 56 -9.43 5.02 -6.45
CA ALA A 56 -9.21 3.57 -6.46
C ALA A 56 -7.90 3.18 -5.75
N LEU A 57 -6.85 3.99 -5.86
CA LEU A 57 -5.60 3.82 -5.10
C LEU A 57 -5.81 4.04 -3.59
N ASN A 58 -6.62 5.02 -3.21
CA ASN A 58 -6.98 5.27 -1.81
C ASN A 58 -7.82 4.12 -1.24
N ASP A 59 -8.79 3.60 -1.99
CA ASP A 59 -9.61 2.46 -1.59
C ASP A 59 -8.76 1.20 -1.36
N PHE A 60 -7.82 0.93 -2.28
CA PHE A 60 -6.80 -0.11 -2.09
C PHE A 60 -6.02 0.10 -0.79
N THR A 61 -5.52 1.32 -0.57
CA THR A 61 -4.71 1.66 0.61
C THR A 61 -5.48 1.46 1.91
N ILE A 62 -6.73 1.92 1.97
CA ILE A 62 -7.61 1.72 3.13
C ILE A 62 -7.87 0.23 3.38
N ALA A 63 -8.22 -0.52 2.33
CA ALA A 63 -8.48 -1.95 2.44
C ALA A 63 -7.25 -2.72 2.94
N PHE A 64 -6.07 -2.38 2.41
CA PHE A 64 -4.80 -2.98 2.82
C PHE A 64 -4.45 -2.64 4.28
N CYS A 65 -4.50 -1.35 4.64
CA CYS A 65 -4.19 -0.88 5.99
C CYS A 65 -5.20 -1.35 7.06
N ASN A 66 -6.41 -1.77 6.67
CA ASN A 66 -7.37 -2.40 7.59
C ASN A 66 -7.02 -3.84 7.93
N LYS A 67 -6.28 -4.54 7.06
CA LYS A 67 -5.83 -5.91 7.26
C LYS A 67 -4.46 -5.98 7.93
N TYR A 68 -3.57 -5.05 7.58
CA TYR A 68 -2.14 -5.15 7.93
C TYR A 68 -1.65 -3.96 8.76
N THR A 69 -0.60 -4.20 9.54
CA THR A 69 0.16 -3.19 10.26
C THR A 69 1.63 -3.61 10.29
N LEU A 70 2.54 -2.69 10.63
CA LEU A 70 3.92 -3.06 10.91
C LEU A 70 4.05 -3.65 12.32
N ILE A 71 5.01 -4.57 12.47
CA ILE A 71 5.54 -4.96 13.77
C ILE A 71 6.23 -3.71 14.37
N GLY A 72 5.82 -3.33 15.57
CA GLY A 72 6.41 -2.21 16.33
C GLY A 72 7.75 -2.57 16.96
#